data_AF-A0A1F7SJB6-F1
#
_entry.id   AF-A0A1F7SJB6-F1
#
_cell.length_a   1.000
_cell.length_b   1.000
_cell.length_c   1.000
_cell.angle_alpha   90.00
_cell.angle_beta   90.00
_cell.angle_gamma   90.00
#
_symmetry.space_group_name_H-M   'P 1'
#
loop_
_entity.id
_entity.type
_entity.pdbx_description
1 polymer ?
#
loop_
_entity_poly.entity_id
_entity_poly.type
_entity_poly.pdbx_seq_one_letter_code
_entity_poly.pdbx_strand_id
1 'polypeptide(L)' 'MKKIKIISVYSPLKVSYSLLGMVVGGIAYGLTLGNNHVTMGILNPSCRGTYVITPKILTAEGPVYFAGKAD' A
#
# COMPACT_ATOMS: atom_id res chain seq x y z
N MET A 1 -2.72 25.17 -5.70
CA MET A 1 -2.50 24.41 -6.96
C MET A 1 -1.50 23.25 -6.82
N LYS A 2 -0.42 23.33 -6.03
CA LYS A 2 0.58 22.24 -5.87
C LYS A 2 0.00 20.91 -5.30
N LYS A 3 -1.07 20.99 -4.50
CA LYS A 3 -1.67 19.86 -3.78
C LYS A 3 -2.39 18.83 -4.69
N ILE A 4 -2.99 19.29 -5.79
CA ILE A 4 -3.70 18.43 -6.76
C ILE A 4 -2.72 17.64 -7.65
N LYS A 5 -1.53 18.18 -7.92
CA LYS A 5 -0.49 17.45 -8.67
C LYS A 5 0.02 16.21 -7.91
N ILE A 6 0.19 16.33 -6.59
CA ILE A 6 0.74 15.23 -5.77
C ILE A 6 -0.26 14.07 -5.69
N ILE A 7 -1.56 14.33 -5.52
CA ILE A 7 -2.58 13.27 -5.48
C ILE A 7 -2.71 12.54 -6.83
N SER A 8 -2.69 13.32 -7.92
CA SER A 8 -2.84 12.79 -9.28
C SER A 8 -1.69 11.88 -9.68
N VAL A 9 -0.51 12.04 -9.06
CA VAL A 9 0.67 11.21 -9.32
C VAL A 9 0.78 10.07 -8.30
N TYR A 10 0.56 10.35 -7.01
CA TYR A 10 0.70 9.37 -5.94
C TYR A 10 -0.33 8.24 -6.03
N SER A 11 -1.61 8.55 -6.27
CA SER A 11 -2.66 7.53 -6.30
C SER A 11 -2.44 6.46 -7.37
N PRO A 12 -2.16 6.79 -8.65
CA PRO A 12 -1.86 5.77 -9.65
C PRO A 12 -0.56 5.01 -9.35
N LEU A 13 0.49 5.68 -8.87
CA LEU A 13 1.73 5.00 -8.42
C LEU A 13 1.46 3.98 -7.31
N LYS A 14 0.63 4.33 -6.33
CA LYS A 14 0.27 3.44 -5.22
C LYS A 14 -0.58 2.26 -5.71
N VAL A 15 -1.46 2.46 -6.68
CA VAL A 15 -2.21 1.38 -7.33
C VAL A 15 -1.28 0.40 -8.04
N SER A 16 -0.31 0.90 -8.82
CA SER A 16 0.70 0.04 -9.48
C SER A 16 1.51 -0.76 -8.46
N TYR A 17 1.93 -0.13 -7.35
CA TYR A 17 2.63 -0.83 -6.27
C TYR A 17 1.79 -1.94 -5.63
N SER A 18 0.50 -1.67 -5.37
CA SER A 18 -0.44 -2.65 -4.82
C SER A 18 -0.64 -3.84 -5.76
N LEU A 19 -0.73 -3.60 -7.08
CA LEU A 19 -0.84 -4.66 -8.08
C LEU A 19 0.39 -5.56 -8.10
N LEU A 20 1.60 -4.98 -8.03
CA LEU A 20 2.84 -5.75 -7.94
C LEU A 20 2.89 -6.60 -6.67
N GLY A 21 2.51 -6.02 -5.53
CA GLY A 21 2.39 -6.75 -4.27
C GLY A 21 1.39 -7.90 -4.33
N MET A 22 0.28 -7.72 -5.06
CA MET A 22 -0.70 -8.78 -5.28
C MET A 22 -0.14 -9.95 -6.08
N VAL A 23 0.62 -9.67 -7.14
CA VAL A 23 1.31 -10.71 -7.94
C VAL A 23 2.32 -11.46 -7.08
N VAL A 24 3.18 -10.74 -6.35
CA VAL A 24 4.20 -11.35 -5.50
C VAL A 24 3.57 -12.15 -4.36
N GLY A 25 2.51 -11.64 -3.73
CA GLY A 25 1.75 -12.34 -2.69
C GLY A 25 1.09 -13.62 -3.19
N GLY A 26 0.55 -13.62 -4.41
CA GLY A 26 0.00 -14.81 -5.07
C GLY A 26 1.06 -15.87 -5.38
N ILE A 27 2.24 -15.45 -5.85
CA ILE A 27 3.39 -16.36 -6.05
C ILE A 27 3.82 -16.97 -4.72
N ALA A 28 3.96 -16.14 -3.68
CA ALA A 28 4.32 -16.60 -2.34
C ALA A 28 3.28 -17.59 -1.78
N TYR A 29 1.99 -17.36 -2.03
CA TYR A 29 0.91 -18.29 -1.65
C TYR A 29 1.12 -19.67 -2.29
N GLY A 30 1.38 -19.70 -3.60
CA GLY A 30 1.65 -20.95 -4.33
C GLY A 30 2.89 -21.68 -3.83
N LEU A 31 4.00 -20.96 -3.62
CA LEU A 31 5.27 -21.54 -3.15
C LEU A 31 5.21 -22.05 -1.71
N THR A 32 4.34 -21.47 -0.88
CA THR A 32 4.18 -21.85 0.53
C THR A 32 3.03 -22.83 0.76
N LEU A 33 2.49 -23.45 -0.30
CA LEU A 33 1.37 -24.40 -0.25
C LEU A 33 0.13 -23.81 0.45
N GLY A 34 -0.11 -22.51 0.25
CA GLY A 34 -1.27 -21.81 0.79
C GLY A 34 -1.07 -21.19 2.18
N ASN A 35 0.17 -20.86 2.56
CA ASN A 35 0.43 -20.20 3.84
C ASN A 35 -0.05 -18.73 3.82
N ASN A 36 -1.24 -18.52 4.38
CA ASN A 36 -1.85 -17.20 4.51
C ASN A 36 -1.01 -16.21 5.33
N HIS A 37 -0.21 -16.66 6.29
CA HIS A 37 0.62 -15.75 7.09
C HIS A 37 1.67 -15.08 6.20
N VAL A 38 2.39 -15.85 5.39
CA VAL A 38 3.41 -15.32 4.46
C VAL A 38 2.78 -14.43 3.40
N THR A 39 1.67 -14.87 2.80
CA THR A 39 0.96 -14.10 1.78
C THR A 39 0.40 -12.79 2.32
N MET A 40 -0.22 -12.80 3.51
CA MET A 40 -0.78 -11.58 4.12
C MET A 40 0.31 -10.62 4.61
N GLY A 41 1.49 -11.12 4.98
CA GLY A 41 2.67 -10.31 5.25
C GLY A 41 3.11 -9.46 4.04
N ILE A 42 2.79 -9.90 2.82
CA ILE A 42 3.07 -9.17 1.57
C ILE A 42 1.86 -8.31 1.16
N LEU A 43 0.66 -8.91 1.15
CA LEU A 43 -0.54 -8.25 0.66
C LEU A 43 -0.99 -7.07 1.53
N ASN A 44 -0.88 -7.17 2.86
CA ASN A 44 -1.28 -6.08 3.75
C ASN A 44 -0.48 -4.78 3.50
N PRO A 45 0.87 -4.77 3.57
CA PRO A 45 1.63 -3.54 3.31
C PRO A 45 1.49 -3.01 1.89
N SER A 46 1.26 -3.89 0.90
CA SER A 46 1.08 -3.49 -0.49
C SER A 46 -0.31 -2.87 -0.78
N CYS A 47 -1.38 -3.48 -0.26
CA CYS A 47 -2.76 -3.14 -0.59
C CYS A 47 -3.47 -2.29 0.48
N ARG A 48 -2.86 -2.09 1.64
CA ARG A 48 -3.42 -1.22 2.68
C ARG A 48 -2.63 0.09 2.79
N GLY A 49 -3.24 1.03 3.51
CA GLY A 49 -2.70 2.34 3.79
C GLY A 49 -3.50 3.47 3.15
N THR A 50 -2.99 4.69 3.26
CA THR A 50 -3.71 5.89 2.82
C THR A 50 -3.55 6.12 1.32
N TYR A 51 -4.61 5.87 0.53
CA TYR A 51 -4.61 6.06 -0.93
C TYR A 51 -4.88 7.50 -1.37
N VAL A 52 -5.42 8.33 -0.46
CA VAL A 52 -5.77 9.73 -0.70
C VAL A 52 -4.93 10.61 0.24
N ILE A 53 -3.86 11.22 -0.29
CA ILE A 53 -3.05 12.19 0.45
C ILE A 53 -3.77 13.53 0.59
N THR A 54 -4.15 13.88 1.81
CA THR A 54 -4.78 15.16 2.10
C THR A 54 -3.75 16.24 2.49
N PRO A 55 -4.10 17.53 2.40
CA PRO A 55 -3.26 18.62 2.86
C PRO A 55 -2.74 18.47 4.30
N LYS A 56 -3.60 18.02 5.23
CA LYS A 56 -3.27 17.82 6.65
C LYS A 56 -2.16 16.79 6.87
N ILE A 57 -2.11 15.76 6.03
CA ILE A 57 -1.03 14.77 6.03
C ILE A 57 0.32 15.41 5.65
N LEU A 58 0.33 16.33 4.68
CA LEU A 58 1.56 17.00 4.22
C LEU A 58 2.06 18.09 5.20
N THR A 59 1.17 18.67 6.02
CA THR A 59 1.52 19.58 7.12
C THR A 59 1.82 18.87 8.44
N ALA A 60 1.85 17.54 8.47
CA ALA A 60 1.97 16.72 9.68
C ALA A 60 0.86 16.96 10.73
N GLU A 61 -0.27 17.54 10.34
CA GLU A 61 -1.48 17.73 11.16
C GLU A 61 -2.40 16.49 11.16
N GLY A 62 -2.04 15.45 10.40
CA GLY A 62 -2.74 14.18 10.36
C GLY A 62 -1.79 13.00 10.15
N PRO A 63 -1.99 11.87 10.86
CA PRO A 63 -1.13 10.71 10.73
C PRO A 63 -1.26 10.06 9.33
N VAL A 64 -0.13 9.63 8.76
CA VAL A 64 -0.10 8.77 7.59
C VAL A 64 -0.16 7.33 8.06
N TYR A 65 -1.29 6.68 7.84
CA TYR A 65 -1.41 5.26 8.14
C TYR A 65 -0.82 4.46 6.98
N PHE A 66 0.41 4.01 7.16
CA PHE A 66 0.98 2.90 6.40
C PHE A 66 0.60 1.64 7.16
N ALA A 67 -0.46 0.96 6.72
CA ALA A 67 -0.82 -0.33 7.29
C ALA A 67 0.16 -1.37 6.75
N GLY A 68 1.24 -1.60 7.49
CA GLY A 68 2.34 -2.49 7.11
C GLY A 68 3.17 -2.96 8.31
N LYS A 69 2.59 -3.07 9.51
CA LYS A 69 3.14 -3.95 10.54
C LYS A 69 2.70 -5.36 10.15
N ALA A 70 3.63 -6.12 9.57
CA ALA A 70 3.61 -7.56 9.77
C ALA A 70 4.13 -7.76 11.20
N ASP A 71 3.30 -8.36 12.03
CA ASP A 71 3.67 -8.78 13.38
C ASP A 71 4.63 -9.97 13.29
#